data_AF-A0A950SBK9-F1
#
_entry.id   AF-A0A950SBK9-F1
#
_cell.length_a   1.000
_cell.length_b   1.000
_cell.length_c   1.000
_cell.angle_alpha   90.00
_cell.angle_beta   90.00
_cell.angle_gamma   90.00
#
_symmetry.space_group_name_H-M   'P 1'
#
loop_
_entity.id
_entity.type
_entity.pdbx_description
1 polymer ?
#
loop_
_entity_poly.entity_id
_entity_poly.type
_entity_poly.pdbx_seq_one_letter_code
_entity_poly.pdbx_strand_id
1 'polypeptide(L)'
;MKDIQGRAFDFACSLVRLHRTTTATKVAAPLVSELLRFGLSIGSILEEAESIHDKADFIARCRVSLREARKTLYWLRLLDATRTIKSPR
;
A
#
# COMPACT_ATOMS: atom_id res chain seq x y z
N MET A 1 -19.26 -2.17 -9.32
CA MET A 1 -18.37 -2.28 -8.13
C MET A 1 -17.01 -2.74 -8.64
N LYS A 2 -15.90 -2.09 -8.27
CA LYS A 2 -14.56 -2.56 -8.66
C LYS A 2 -14.20 -3.84 -7.90
N ASP A 3 -13.50 -4.75 -8.56
CA ASP A 3 -12.89 -5.92 -7.95
C ASP A 3 -11.74 -5.54 -6.99
N ILE A 4 -11.05 -6.54 -6.44
CA ILE A 4 -9.98 -6.28 -5.48
C ILE A 4 -8.74 -5.65 -6.14
N GLN A 5 -8.39 -6.05 -7.37
CA GLN A 5 -7.29 -5.46 -8.13
C GLN A 5 -7.55 -3.97 -8.40
N GLY A 6 -8.73 -3.64 -8.94
CA GLY A 6 -9.10 -2.26 -9.24
C GLY A 6 -9.13 -1.36 -8.00
N ARG A 7 -9.56 -1.89 -6.85
CA ARG A 7 -9.50 -1.17 -5.57
C ARG A 7 -8.07 -1.00 -5.08
N ALA A 8 -7.21 -2.00 -5.23
CA ALA A 8 -5.80 -1.93 -4.86
C ALA A 8 -5.03 -0.95 -5.74
N PHE A 9 -5.35 -0.87 -7.03
CA PHE A 9 -4.79 0.11 -7.96
C PHE A 9 -5.19 1.55 -7.58
N ASP A 10 -6.48 1.80 -7.29
CA ASP A 10 -6.94 3.11 -6.81
C ASP A 10 -6.24 3.53 -5.50
N PHE A 11 -6.02 2.57 -4.61
CA PHE A 11 -5.28 2.78 -3.37
C PHE A 11 -3.80 3.13 -3.65
N ALA A 12 -3.14 2.40 -4.55
CA ALA A 12 -1.78 2.72 -4.99
C ALA A 12 -1.68 4.13 -5.58
N CYS A 13 -2.62 4.54 -6.44
CA CYS A 13 -2.68 5.91 -6.95
C CYS A 13 -2.85 6.94 -5.81
N SER A 14 -3.64 6.61 -4.78
CA SER A 14 -3.84 7.49 -3.62
C SER A 14 -2.57 7.66 -2.80
N LEU A 15 -1.78 6.60 -2.63
CA LEU A 15 -0.48 6.67 -1.98
C LEU A 15 0.54 7.51 -2.75
N VAL A 16 0.58 7.39 -4.09
CA VAL A 16 1.45 8.24 -4.92
C VAL A 16 1.05 9.71 -4.81
N ARG A 17 -0.25 10.01 -4.79
CA ARG A 17 -0.75 11.39 -4.56
C ARG A 17 -0.38 11.90 -3.16
N LEU A 18 -0.55 11.08 -2.12
CA LEU A 18 -0.15 11.42 -0.76
C LEU A 18 1.34 11.78 -0.70
N HIS A 19 2.20 10.97 -1.32
CA HIS A 19 3.63 11.23 -1.38
C HIS A 19 3.96 12.57 -2.06
N ARG A 20 3.33 12.88 -3.21
CA ARG A 20 3.50 14.17 -3.90
C ARG A 20 3.14 15.37 -3.04
N THR A 21 2.15 15.24 -2.15
CA THR A 21 1.70 16.32 -1.26
C THR A 21 2.45 16.40 0.07
N THR A 22 3.27 15.39 0.39
CA THR A 22 3.99 15.34 1.67
C THR A 22 5.27 16.16 1.58
N THR A 23 5.46 17.11 2.50
CA THR A 23 6.72 17.84 2.60
C THR A 23 7.84 16.91 3.07
N ALA A 24 8.86 16.73 2.22
CA ALA A 24 10.00 15.89 2.56
C ALA A 24 10.83 16.52 3.69
N THR A 25 10.92 15.83 4.82
CA THR A 25 11.88 16.12 5.90
C THR A 25 12.82 14.94 6.05
N LYS A 26 13.95 15.11 6.76
CA LYS A 26 14.91 14.03 7.02
C LYS A 26 14.27 12.81 7.71
N VAL A 27 13.18 13.03 8.46
CA VAL A 27 12.43 11.97 9.14
C VAL A 27 11.28 11.45 8.28
N ALA A 28 10.52 12.33 7.62
CA ALA A 28 9.35 11.93 6.84
C ALA A 28 9.72 11.14 5.57
N ALA A 29 10.80 11.52 4.88
CA ALA A 29 11.19 10.92 3.62
C ALA A 29 11.40 9.39 3.70
N PRO A 30 12.21 8.84 4.63
CA PRO A 30 12.39 7.39 4.73
C PRO A 30 11.10 6.65 5.15
N LEU A 31 10.28 7.24 6.02
CA LEU A 31 9.03 6.61 6.49
C LEU A 31 7.98 6.52 5.37
N VAL A 32 7.84 7.60 4.58
CA VAL A 32 6.92 7.63 3.44
C VAL A 32 7.43 6.72 2.31
N SER A 33 8.74 6.61 2.13
CA SER A 33 9.32 5.64 1.17
C SER A 33 8.97 4.20 1.53
N GLU A 34 9.10 3.82 2.80
CA GLU A 34 8.69 2.49 3.28
C GLU A 34 7.18 2.28 3.11
N LEU A 35 6.35 3.28 3.45
CA LEU A 35 4.91 3.23 3.20
C LEU A 35 4.60 2.94 1.73
N LEU A 36 5.24 3.65 0.79
CA LEU A 36 5.05 3.42 -0.65
C LEU A 36 5.47 2.02 -1.04
N ARG A 37 6.61 1.53 -0.56
CA ARG A 37 7.12 0.19 -0.88
C ARG A 37 6.10 -0.89 -0.52
N PHE A 38 5.55 -0.84 0.70
CA PHE A 38 4.53 -1.81 1.13
C PHE A 38 3.18 -1.57 0.46
N GLY A 39 2.78 -0.32 0.26
CA GLY A 39 1.47 0.01 -0.28
C GLY A 39 1.32 -0.27 -1.78
N LEU A 40 2.37 -0.02 -2.56
CA LEU A 40 2.38 -0.31 -4.00
C LEU A 40 2.46 -1.82 -4.28
N SER A 41 3.11 -2.59 -3.39
CA SER A 41 3.23 -4.05 -3.56
C SER A 41 1.89 -4.78 -3.45
N ILE A 42 0.91 -4.24 -2.71
CA ILE A 42 -0.43 -4.86 -2.54
C ILE A 42 -1.06 -5.14 -3.91
N GLY A 43 -1.11 -4.11 -4.76
CA GLY A 43 -1.68 -4.21 -6.10
C GLY A 43 -0.84 -5.12 -6.99
N SER A 44 0.48 -4.93 -7.04
CA SER A 44 1.34 -5.74 -7.89
C SER A 44 1.27 -7.24 -7.56
N ILE A 45 1.19 -7.60 -6.28
CA ILE A 45 1.06 -9.00 -5.84
C ILE A 45 -0.31 -9.58 -6.23
N LEU A 46 -1.37 -8.78 -6.24
CA LEU A 46 -2.69 -9.22 -6.69
C LEU A 46 -2.75 -9.44 -8.20
N GLU A 47 -2.12 -8.56 -8.99
CA GLU A 47 -1.97 -8.74 -10.44
C GLU A 47 -1.19 -10.02 -10.76
N GLU A 48 -0.10 -10.28 -10.04
CA GLU A 48 0.64 -11.54 -10.16
C GLU A 48 -0.20 -12.76 -9.80
N ALA A 49 -1.05 -12.65 -8.77
CA ALA A 49 -1.89 -13.75 -8.32
C ALA A 49 -2.90 -14.17 -9.41
N GLU A 50 -3.40 -13.24 -10.22
CA GLU A 50 -4.37 -13.53 -11.29
C GLU A 50 -3.81 -14.47 -12.38
N SER A 51 -2.49 -14.48 -12.56
CA SER A 51 -1.82 -15.40 -13.50
C SER A 51 -1.57 -16.80 -12.92
N ILE A 52 -1.95 -17.08 -11.67
CA ILE A 52 -1.70 -18.36 -11.00
C ILE A 52 -2.88 -19.32 -11.23
N HIS A 53 -2.59 -20.50 -11.79
CA HIS A 53 -3.60 -21.54 -12.02
C HIS A 53 -3.86 -22.45 -10.80
N ASP A 54 -2.84 -22.67 -9.96
CA ASP A 54 -3.00 -23.48 -8.75
C ASP A 54 -3.66 -22.69 -7.61
N LYS A 55 -4.67 -23.31 -6.98
CA LYS A 55 -5.46 -22.64 -5.95
C LYS A 55 -4.67 -22.38 -4.66
N ALA A 56 -3.77 -23.28 -4.27
CA ALA A 56 -2.99 -23.12 -3.05
C ALA A 56 -1.97 -21.98 -3.21
N ASP A 57 -1.31 -21.91 -4.37
CA ASP A 57 -0.38 -20.84 -4.72
C ASP A 57 -1.09 -19.48 -4.85
N PHE A 58 -2.27 -19.46 -5.46
CA PHE A 58 -3.11 -18.26 -5.52
C PHE A 58 -3.41 -17.73 -4.11
N ILE A 59 -3.89 -18.59 -3.21
CA ILE A 59 -4.19 -18.23 -1.82
C ILE A 59 -2.94 -17.75 -1.08
N ALA A 60 -1.80 -18.40 -1.30
CA ALA A 60 -0.52 -17.99 -0.72
C ALA A 60 -0.14 -16.57 -1.17
N ARG A 61 -0.31 -16.25 -2.47
CA ARG A 61 -0.02 -14.91 -3.01
C ARG A 61 -0.97 -13.85 -2.45
N CYS A 62 -2.27 -14.15 -2.35
CA CYS A 62 -3.22 -13.26 -1.67
C CYS A 62 -2.87 -13.02 -0.20
N ARG A 63 -2.38 -14.03 0.53
CA ARG A 63 -1.91 -13.87 1.93
C ARG A 63 -0.69 -12.96 2.03
N VAL A 64 0.20 -13.00 1.03
CA VAL A 64 1.33 -12.06 0.94
C VAL A 64 0.81 -10.63 0.74
N SER A 65 -0.13 -10.41 -0.19
CA SER A 65 -0.76 -9.09 -0.38
C SER A 65 -1.45 -8.58 0.89
N LEU A 66 -2.18 -9.44 1.61
CA LEU A 66 -2.81 -9.09 2.90
C LEU A 66 -1.78 -8.67 3.96
N ARG A 67 -0.62 -9.35 4.02
CA ARG A 67 0.46 -8.99 4.94
C ARG A 67 1.03 -7.62 4.62
N GLU A 68 1.22 -7.30 3.34
CA GLU A 68 1.69 -5.98 2.91
C GLU A 68 0.65 -4.90 3.24
N ALA A 69 -0.64 -5.16 3.03
CA ALA A 69 -1.72 -4.26 3.43
C ALA A 69 -1.74 -3.94 4.92
N ARG A 70 -1.48 -4.95 5.78
CA ARG A 70 -1.36 -4.75 7.24
C ARG A 70 -0.17 -3.88 7.61
N LYS A 71 0.98 -4.04 6.92
CA LYS A 71 2.15 -3.18 7.12
C LYS A 71 1.85 -1.75 6.68
N THR A 72 1.23 -1.57 5.52
CA THR A 72 0.83 -0.24 5.02
C THR A 72 -0.11 0.45 5.99
N LEU A 73 -1.09 -0.26 6.56
CA LEU A 73 -1.98 0.29 7.58
C LEU A 73 -1.22 0.72 8.84
N TYR A 74 -0.24 -0.07 9.30
CA TYR A 74 0.61 0.31 10.43
C TYR A 74 1.38 1.61 10.15
N TRP A 75 2.01 1.72 8.98
CA TRP A 75 2.74 2.93 8.59
C TRP A 75 1.84 4.16 8.46
N LEU A 76 0.65 4.02 7.89
CA LEU A 76 -0.34 5.11 7.84
C LEU A 76 -0.72 5.59 9.25
N ARG A 77 -1.01 4.65 10.16
CA ARG A 77 -1.32 4.97 11.57
C ARG A 77 -0.16 5.64 12.27
N LEU A 78 1.08 5.19 12.02
CA LEU A 78 2.28 5.80 12.58
C LEU A 78 2.44 7.24 12.12
N LEU A 79 2.36 7.47 10.80
CA LEU A 79 2.51 8.79 10.19
C LEU A 79 1.42 9.77 10.62
N ASP A 80 0.20 9.29 10.83
CA ASP A 80 -0.91 10.08 11.37
C ASP A 80 -0.67 10.44 12.84
N ALA A 81 -0.31 9.45 13.68
CA ALA A 81 -0.02 9.66 15.10
C ALA A 81 1.15 10.64 15.33
N THR A 82 2.14 10.65 14.44
CA THR A 82 3.29 11.57 14.49
C THR A 82 3.06 12.87 13.71
N ARG A 83 1.86 13.09 13.16
CA ARG A 83 1.51 14.27 12.33
C ARG A 83 2.51 14.52 11.19
N THR A 84 3.09 13.45 10.65
CA THR A 84 4.10 13.50 9.59
C THR A 84 3.45 13.66 8.21
N ILE A 85 2.22 13.19 8.06
CA ILE A 85 1.38 13.45 6.89
C ILE A 85 0.19 14.34 7.30
N LYS A 86 -0.27 15.21 6.40
CA LYS A 86 -1.54 15.91 6.60
C LYS A 86 -2.66 14.93 6.28
N SER A 87 -3.50 14.63 7.26
CA SER A 87 -4.74 13.89 6.99
C SER A 87 -5.61 14.72 6.04
N PRO A 88 -6.06 14.18 4.90
CA PRO A 88 -7.05 14.86 4.08
C PRO A 88 -8.32 15.01 4.93
N ARG A 89 -8.69 16.26 5.22
CA ARG A 89 -10.00 16.57 5.80
C ARG A 89 -11.10 16.30 4.80
#